data_AF-A0A352I9S9-F1
#
_entry.id   AF-A0A352I9S9-F1
#
_cell.length_a   1.000
_cell.length_b   1.000
_cell.length_c   1.000
_cell.angle_alpha   90.00
_cell.angle_beta   90.00
_cell.angle_gamma   90.00
#
_symmetry.space_group_name_H-M   'P 1'
#
loop_
_entity.id
_entity.type
_entity.pdbx_description
1 polymer ?
#
loop_
_entity_poly.entity_id
_entity_poly.type
_entity_poly.pdbx_seq_one_letter_code
_entity_poly.pdbx_strand_id
1 'polypeptide(L)'
;MDNERKNFGSKLGVVFAAAGSAVGLGNVWRFPTEVGNNGGAAFILVYLLCVVLVGMPVMLSEFLIGRHTHANTITAFSKLAPGTWWRIGGVEGVFVAFLIFSYYIIISGWTL
;
A
#
# COMPACT_ATOMS: atom_id res chain seq x y z
N MET A 1 23.51 4.74 -21.54
CA MET A 1 22.40 5.01 -20.63
C MET A 1 22.08 3.68 -19.95
N ASP A 2 22.58 3.47 -18.74
CA ASP A 2 22.48 2.18 -18.04
C ASP A 2 21.01 1.79 -17.83
N ASN A 3 20.58 0.77 -18.56
CA ASN A 3 19.25 0.17 -18.51
C ASN A 3 19.22 -1.04 -17.57
N GLU A 4 20.09 -1.07 -16.55
CA GLU A 4 20.05 -2.12 -15.52
C GLU A 4 19.14 -1.68 -14.37
N ARG A 5 17.95 -2.27 -14.30
CA ARG A 5 17.09 -2.13 -13.12
C ARG A 5 17.82 -2.76 -11.92
N LYS A 6 18.02 -1.96 -10.87
CA LYS A 6 18.53 -2.45 -9.58
C LYS A 6 17.61 -3.55 -9.07
N ASN A 7 18.04 -4.79 -9.19
CA ASN A 7 17.40 -5.91 -8.51
C ASN A 7 17.77 -5.86 -7.03
N PHE A 8 16.81 -6.17 -6.16
CA PHE A 8 17.08 -6.29 -4.74
C PHE A 8 18.08 -7.42 -4.50
N GLY A 9 19.12 -7.16 -3.70
CA GLY A 9 20.19 -8.12 -3.42
C GLY A 9 19.74 -9.39 -2.68
N SER A 10 18.55 -9.41 -2.09
CA SER A 10 17.97 -10.60 -1.45
C SER A 10 16.44 -10.57 -1.44
N LYS A 11 15.82 -11.74 -1.64
CA LYS A 11 14.36 -11.93 -1.54
C LYS A 11 13.82 -11.53 -0.17
N LEU A 12 14.59 -11.79 0.89
CA LEU A 12 14.23 -11.36 2.24
C LEU A 12 14.24 -9.84 2.38
N GLY A 13 15.20 -9.16 1.73
CA GLY A 13 15.25 -7.69 1.72
C GLY A 13 14.00 -7.06 1.10
N VAL A 14 13.46 -7.67 0.04
CA VAL A 14 12.17 -7.23 -0.55
C VAL A 14 11.02 -7.39 0.42
N VAL A 15 10.93 -8.56 1.09
CA VAL A 15 9.85 -8.85 2.04
C VAL A 15 9.92 -7.89 3.24
N PHE A 16 11.09 -7.65 3.80
CA PHE A 16 11.25 -6.72 4.91
C PHE A 16 10.98 -5.26 4.51
N ALA A 17 11.41 -4.83 3.31
CA ALA A 17 11.10 -3.50 2.80
C ALA A 17 9.58 -3.30 2.60
N ALA A 18 8.91 -4.31 2.03
CA ALA A 18 7.46 -4.28 1.86
C ALA A 18 6.71 -4.31 3.21
N ALA A 19 7.14 -5.16 4.14
CA ALA A 19 6.57 -5.25 5.48
C ALA A 19 6.76 -3.94 6.26
N GLY A 20 7.95 -3.34 6.21
CA GLY A 20 8.22 -2.04 6.83
C GLY A 20 7.40 -0.91 6.23
N SER A 21 7.11 -0.94 4.92
CA SER A 21 6.22 0.03 4.28
C SER A 21 4.75 -0.18 4.65
N ALA A 22 4.33 -1.40 4.97
CA ALA A 22 2.95 -1.73 5.33
C ALA A 22 2.64 -1.43 6.80
N VAL A 23 3.64 -1.54 7.69
CA VAL A 23 3.48 -1.26 9.12
C VAL A 23 3.69 0.24 9.36
N GLY A 24 2.59 0.97 9.55
CA GLY A 24 2.60 2.42 9.81
C GLY A 24 2.08 2.81 11.20
N LEU A 25 2.17 4.10 11.50
CA LEU A 25 1.69 4.70 12.76
C LEU A 25 0.22 4.34 13.04
N GLY A 26 -0.61 4.29 12.00
CA GLY A 26 -2.01 3.83 12.04
C GLY A 26 -2.21 2.51 12.77
N ASN A 27 -1.33 1.54 12.54
CA ASN A 27 -1.41 0.23 13.18
C ASN A 27 -1.03 0.27 14.67
N VAL A 28 -0.25 1.26 15.09
CA VAL A 28 0.23 1.40 16.47
C VAL A 28 -0.80 2.06 17.37
N TRP A 29 -1.52 3.08 16.87
CA TRP A 29 -2.43 3.90 17.70
C TRP A 29 -3.92 3.78 17.36
N ARG A 30 -4.28 3.57 16.08
CA ARG A 30 -5.68 3.58 15.62
C ARG A 30 -6.29 2.20 15.74
N PHE A 31 -5.53 1.16 15.42
CA PHE A 31 -5.96 -0.22 15.62
C PHE A 31 -6.37 -0.54 17.07
N PRO A 32 -5.55 -0.27 18.11
CA PRO A 32 -5.95 -0.58 19.48
C PRO A 32 -7.12 0.27 19.99
N THR A 33 -7.24 1.53 19.54
CA THR A 33 -8.35 2.39 19.94
C THR A 33 -9.68 1.94 19.32
N GLU A 34 -9.66 1.51 18.05
CA GLU A 34 -10.85 0.93 17.41
C GLU A 34 -11.21 -0.44 18.00
N VAL A 35 -10.22 -1.28 18.32
CA VAL A 35 -10.45 -2.55 19.03
C VAL A 35 -11.08 -2.28 20.41
N GLY A 36 -10.56 -1.33 21.17
CA GLY A 36 -11.10 -0.99 22.50
C GLY A 36 -12.54 -0.48 22.45
N ASN A 37 -12.88 0.36 21.47
CA ASN A 37 -14.21 0.96 21.35
C ASN A 37 -15.27 0.03 20.73
N ASN A 38 -14.88 -0.87 19.82
CA ASN A 38 -15.81 -1.69 19.04
C ASN A 38 -15.97 -3.14 19.56
N GLY A 39 -15.82 -3.37 20.86
CA GLY A 39 -16.08 -4.69 21.47
C GLY A 39 -14.88 -5.64 21.45
N GLY A 40 -13.65 -5.11 21.40
CA GLY A 40 -12.43 -5.85 21.68
C GLY A 40 -12.19 -7.02 20.73
N ALA A 41 -12.23 -8.23 21.28
CA ALA A 41 -11.94 -9.47 20.57
C ALA A 41 -12.91 -9.76 19.41
N ALA A 42 -14.18 -9.34 19.51
CA ALA A 42 -15.16 -9.53 18.44
C ALA A 42 -14.79 -8.71 17.18
N PHE A 43 -14.31 -7.49 17.37
CA PHE A 43 -13.83 -6.64 16.28
C PHE A 43 -12.59 -7.22 15.60
N ILE A 44 -11.67 -7.81 16.36
CA ILE A 44 -10.47 -8.45 15.80
C ILE A 44 -10.84 -9.60 14.85
N LEU A 45 -11.84 -10.41 15.20
CA LEU A 45 -12.26 -11.56 14.40
C LEU A 45 -12.86 -11.09 13.06
N VAL A 46 -13.74 -10.08 13.09
CA VAL A 46 -14.30 -9.46 11.88
C VAL A 46 -13.22 -8.77 11.06
N TYR A 47 -12.29 -8.06 11.72
CA TYR A 47 -11.15 -7.41 11.07
C TYR A 47 -10.30 -8.41 10.29
N LEU A 48 -9.93 -9.54 10.92
CA LEU A 48 -9.17 -10.60 10.25
C LEU A 48 -9.92 -11.18 9.05
N LEU A 49 -11.23 -11.41 9.19
CA LEU A 49 -12.06 -11.90 8.10
C LEU A 49 -12.08 -10.91 6.92
N CYS A 50 -12.22 -9.61 7.20
CA CYS A 50 -12.13 -8.56 6.18
C CYS A 50 -10.74 -8.48 5.53
N VAL A 51 -9.66 -8.64 6.29
CA VAL A 51 -8.29 -8.65 5.75
C VAL A 51 -8.10 -9.84 4.81
N VAL A 52 -8.60 -11.02 5.16
CA VAL A 52 -8.53 -12.22 4.32
C VAL A 52 -9.38 -12.06 3.05
N LEU A 53 -10.61 -11.55 3.18
CA LEU A 53 -11.55 -11.47 2.05
C LEU A 53 -11.34 -10.28 1.13
N VAL A 54 -10.79 -9.17 1.62
CA VAL A 54 -10.62 -7.93 0.86
C VAL A 54 -9.15 -7.54 0.75
N GLY A 55 -8.43 -7.54 1.88
CA GLY A 55 -7.02 -7.14 1.91
C GLY A 55 -6.13 -8.03 1.04
N MET A 56 -6.21 -9.36 1.21
CA MET A 56 -5.43 -10.30 0.41
C MET A 56 -5.70 -10.23 -1.10
N PRO A 57 -6.96 -10.28 -1.60
CA PRO A 57 -7.18 -10.23 -3.04
C PRO A 57 -6.78 -8.89 -3.66
N VAL A 58 -6.95 -7.78 -2.94
CA VAL A 58 -6.48 -6.47 -3.41
C VAL A 58 -4.96 -6.44 -3.50
N MET A 59 -4.26 -6.89 -2.46
CA MET A 59 -2.79 -6.96 -2.44
C MET A 59 -2.25 -7.89 -3.53
N LEU A 60 -2.87 -9.05 -3.74
CA LEU A 60 -2.51 -9.98 -4.81
C LEU A 60 -2.74 -9.37 -6.19
N SER A 61 -3.85 -8.66 -6.38
CA SER A 61 -4.15 -7.97 -7.64
C SER A 61 -3.10 -6.91 -7.95
N GLU A 62 -2.74 -6.08 -6.97
CA GLU A 62 -1.71 -5.06 -7.12
C GLU A 62 -0.33 -5.67 -7.39
N PHE A 63 0.03 -6.76 -6.70
CA PHE A 63 1.28 -7.47 -6.93
C PHE A 63 1.34 -8.12 -8.32
N LEU A 64 0.24 -8.70 -8.80
CA LEU A 64 0.14 -9.28 -10.14
C LEU A 64 0.28 -8.20 -11.23
N ILE A 65 -0.40 -7.06 -11.08
CA ILE A 65 -0.30 -5.93 -12.01
C ILE A 65 1.13 -5.36 -12.01
N GLY A 66 1.73 -5.16 -10.84
CA GLY A 66 3.10 -4.68 -10.70
C GLY A 66 4.12 -5.62 -11.33
N ARG A 67 3.95 -6.93 -11.14
CA ARG A 67 4.83 -7.95 -11.73
C ARG A 67 4.64 -8.11 -13.24
N HIS A 68 3.41 -8.04 -13.75
CA HIS A 68 3.16 -8.18 -15.18
C HIS A 68 3.63 -6.96 -15.97
N THR A 69 3.44 -5.76 -15.40
CA THR A 69 3.69 -4.52 -16.14
C THR A 69 5.12 -4.02 -15.98
N HIS A 70 5.81 -4.47 -14.91
CA HIS A 70 7.17 -4.04 -14.57
C HIS A 70 7.32 -2.52 -14.70
N ALA A 71 6.32 -1.74 -14.30
CA ALA A 71 6.28 -0.31 -14.56
C ALA A 71 5.61 0.42 -13.39
N ASN A 72 5.94 1.70 -13.20
CA ASN A 72 5.32 2.54 -12.18
C ASN A 72 3.80 2.61 -12.38
N THR A 73 3.04 2.80 -11.31
CA THR A 73 1.57 2.76 -11.27
C THR A 73 0.92 3.53 -12.44
N ILE A 74 1.41 4.72 -12.77
CA ILE A 74 0.94 5.54 -13.91
C ILE A 74 1.23 4.89 -15.29
N THR A 75 2.43 4.34 -15.46
CA THR A 75 2.85 3.64 -16.67
C THR A 75 2.22 2.25 -16.77
N ALA A 76 1.89 1.63 -15.63
CA ALA A 76 1.24 0.34 -15.55
C ALA A 76 -0.21 0.42 -16.03
N PHE A 77 -0.97 1.40 -15.53
CA PHE A 77 -2.31 1.68 -16.05
C PHE A 77 -2.30 2.14 -17.52
N SER A 78 -1.26 2.86 -17.95
CA SER A 78 -1.12 3.26 -19.37
C SER A 78 -0.79 2.09 -20.31
N LYS A 79 -0.08 1.05 -19.84
CA LYS A 79 0.22 -0.16 -20.62
C LYS A 79 -0.94 -1.17 -20.61
N LEU A 80 -1.66 -1.27 -19.49
CA LEU A 80 -2.73 -2.26 -19.32
C LEU A 80 -4.03 -1.85 -20.03
N ALA A 81 -4.28 -0.54 -20.21
CA ALA A 81 -5.46 -0.02 -20.89
C ALA A 81 -5.14 1.25 -21.73
N PRO A 82 -4.45 1.11 -22.88
CA PRO A 82 -4.06 2.25 -23.70
C PRO A 82 -5.29 2.99 -24.25
N GLY A 83 -5.44 4.27 -23.94
CA GLY A 83 -6.50 5.15 -24.48
C GLY A 83 -7.76 5.31 -23.61
N THR A 84 -7.79 4.75 -22.40
CA THR A 84 -8.97 4.77 -21.51
C THR A 84 -8.78 5.64 -20.26
N TRP A 85 -9.88 6.13 -19.67
CA TRP A 85 -9.95 6.93 -18.43
C TRP A 85 -9.23 6.27 -17.22
N TRP A 86 -8.93 4.97 -17.29
CA TRP A 86 -8.17 4.22 -16.29
C TRP A 86 -6.76 4.77 -16.00
N ARG A 87 -6.18 5.60 -16.88
CA ARG A 87 -4.95 6.35 -16.59
C ARG A 87 -5.12 7.34 -15.43
N ILE A 88 -6.34 7.83 -15.19
CA ILE A 88 -6.67 8.73 -14.09
C ILE A 88 -6.61 7.99 -12.75
N GLY A 89 -6.97 6.70 -12.71
CA GLY A 89 -6.81 5.88 -11.49
C GLY A 89 -5.36 5.83 -10.97
N GLY A 90 -4.37 5.85 -11.87
CA GLY A 90 -2.96 5.95 -11.49
C GLY A 90 -2.54 7.34 -11.00
N VAL A 91 -3.17 8.41 -11.47
CA VAL A 91 -2.91 9.80 -11.04
C VAL A 91 -3.56 10.08 -9.69
N GLU A 92 -4.81 9.62 -9.51
CA GLU A 92 -5.53 9.68 -8.23
C GLU A 92 -4.75 8.97 -7.12
N GLY A 93 -4.19 7.79 -7.39
CA GLY A 93 -3.37 7.08 -6.42
C GLY A 93 -2.15 7.88 -5.94
N VAL A 94 -1.48 8.60 -6.85
CA VAL A 94 -0.35 9.48 -6.50
C VAL A 94 -0.82 10.71 -5.73
N PHE A 95 -1.96 11.29 -6.11
CA PHE A 95 -2.55 12.42 -5.42
C PHE A 95 -2.96 12.06 -3.98
N VAL A 96 -3.64 10.93 -3.79
CA VAL A 96 -4.00 10.40 -2.48
C VAL A 96 -2.75 10.10 -1.64
N ALA A 97 -1.73 9.47 -2.23
CA ALA A 97 -0.46 9.22 -1.53
C ALA A 97 0.21 10.53 -1.08
N PHE A 98 0.18 11.57 -1.90
CA PHE A 98 0.70 12.89 -1.54
C PHE A 98 -0.08 13.53 -0.37
N LEU A 99 -1.41 13.45 -0.38
CA LEU A 99 -2.26 13.94 0.70
C LEU A 99 -1.99 13.20 2.02
N ILE A 100 -1.90 11.86 1.96
CA ILE A 100 -1.54 11.04 3.12
C ILE A 100 -0.16 11.45 3.64
N PHE A 101 0.82 11.60 2.75
CA PHE A 101 2.17 11.98 3.13
C PHE A 101 2.22 13.34 3.85
N SER A 102 1.46 14.33 3.37
CA SER A 102 1.33 15.64 4.02
C SER A 102 0.85 15.53 5.48
N TYR A 103 -0.19 14.72 5.73
CA TYR A 103 -0.68 14.46 7.08
C TYR A 103 0.35 13.72 7.95
N TYR A 104 1.02 12.71 7.40
CA TYR A 104 2.02 11.92 8.12
C TYR A 104 3.30 12.72 8.45
N ILE A 105 3.70 13.67 7.60
CA ILE A 105 4.85 14.56 7.88
C ILE A 105 4.59 15.37 9.14
N ILE A 106 3.38 15.93 9.28
CA ILE A 106 3.02 16.74 10.45
C ILE A 106 3.16 15.89 11.70
N ILE A 107 2.54 14.71 11.75
CA ILE A 107 2.61 13.82 12.93
C ILE A 107 4.06 13.39 13.24
N SER A 108 4.83 13.04 12.21
CA SER A 108 6.24 12.67 12.36
C SER A 108 7.05 13.84 12.94
N GLY A 109 6.74 15.08 12.55
CA GLY A 109 7.36 16.29 13.07
C GLY A 109 7.06 16.57 14.54
N TRP A 110 5.91 16.13 15.07
CA TRP A 110 5.62 16.16 16.52
C TRP A 110 6.31 15.03 17.30
N THR A 111 6.74 13.97 16.61
CA THR A 111 7.35 12.77 17.22
C THR A 111 8.88 12.88 17.32
N LEU A 112 9.48 13.83 16.60
CA LEU A 112 10.92 14.09 16.49
C LEU A 112 11.36 15.14 17.52
#